data_AF-A0A2N2GIA8-F1
#
_entry.id   AF-A0A2N2GIA8-F1
#
_cell.length_a   1.000
_cell.length_b   1.000
_cell.length_c   1.000
_cell.angle_alpha   90.00
_cell.angle_beta   90.00
_cell.angle_gamma   90.00
#
_symmetry.space_group_name_H-M   'P 1'
#
loop_
_entity.id
_entity.type
_entity.pdbx_description
1 polymer ?
#
loop_
_entity_poly.entity_id
_entity_poly.type
_entity_poly.pdbx_seq_one_letter_code
_entity_poly.pdbx_strand_id
1 'polypeptide(L)' 'RTSFLVVAFTSDWLYPTEQSRALVQLLKRNGLDVSFCEIQSDWGHDAFLLPSERLHALVAAFLSRIFREGTSVGGSHAF' A
#
# COMPACT_ATOMS: atom_id res chain seq x y z
N ARG A 1 -8.26 -3.24 13.59
CA ARG A 1 -6.83 -3.05 13.23
C ARG A 1 -6.81 -2.50 11.80
N THR A 2 -6.05 -1.44 11.55
CA THR A 2 -5.96 -0.80 10.22
C THR A 2 -4.58 -1.07 9.63
N SER A 3 -4.54 -1.47 8.36
CA SER A 3 -3.31 -1.69 7.61
C SER A 3 -3.24 -0.70 6.46
N PHE A 4 -2.03 -0.28 6.10
CA PHE A 4 -1.78 0.75 5.09
C PHE A 4 -0.96 0.17 3.92
N LEU A 5 -1.31 0.56 2.71
CA LEU A 5 -0.48 0.38 1.52
C LEU A 5 -0.17 1.77 0.97
N VAL A 6 1.11 2.13 0.92
CA VAL A 6 1.58 3.38 0.32
C VAL A 6 2.31 3.04 -0.97
N VAL A 7 1.83 3.58 -2.09
CA VAL A 7 2.47 3.44 -3.40
C VAL A 7 2.86 4.83 -3.89
N ALA A 8 4.09 4.97 -4.39
CA ALA A 8 4.60 6.19 -4.99
C ALA A 8 5.08 5.93 -6.41
N PHE A 9 5.06 6.95 -7.28
CA PHE A 9 5.61 6.90 -8.62
C PHE A 9 6.82 7.80 -8.73
N THR A 10 7.92 7.31 -9.32
CA THR A 10 9.20 8.06 -9.39
C THR A 10 9.09 9.40 -10.12
N SER A 11 8.18 9.50 -11.08
CA SER A 11 7.92 10.72 -11.85
C SER A 11 6.91 11.67 -11.20
N ASP A 12 6.30 11.32 -10.07
CA ASP A 12 5.29 12.16 -9.43
C ASP A 12 5.93 13.44 -8.87
N TRP A 13 5.57 14.56 -9.48
CA TRP A 13 6.04 15.89 -9.09
C TRP A 13 5.10 16.57 -8.08
N LEU A 14 3.85 16.12 -7.99
CA LEU A 14 2.83 16.67 -7.08
C LEU A 14 2.97 16.06 -5.69
N TYR A 15 3.23 14.75 -5.61
CA TYR A 15 3.54 14.02 -4.39
C TYR A 15 4.84 13.21 -4.55
N PRO A 16 6.01 13.87 -4.45
CA PRO A 16 7.31 13.21 -4.57
C PRO A 16 7.50 12.04 -3.61
N THR A 17 8.22 11.00 -4.04
CA THR A 17 8.39 9.76 -3.26
C THR A 17 8.97 10.01 -1.86
N GLU A 18 9.80 11.03 -1.67
CA GLU A 18 10.37 11.39 -0.38
C GLU A 18 9.28 11.66 0.67
N GLN A 19 8.17 12.29 0.27
CA GLN A 19 7.04 12.58 1.15
C GLN A 19 6.32 11.28 1.55
N SER A 20 6.12 10.36 0.59
CA SER A 20 5.57 9.02 0.88
C SER A 20 6.48 8.21 1.81
N ARG A 21 7.82 8.30 1.64
CA ARG A 21 8.79 7.65 2.53
C ARG A 21 8.71 8.21 3.95
N ALA A 22 8.57 9.53 4.10
CA ALA A 22 8.39 10.17 5.41
C ALA A 22 7.10 9.69 6.10
N LEU A 23 5.99 9.58 5.37
CA LEU A 23 4.73 9.02 5.88
C LEU A 23 4.91 7.57 6.36
N VAL A 24 5.55 6.72 5.55
CA VAL A 24 5.81 5.31 5.89
C VAL A 24 6.68 5.20 7.14
N GLN A 25 7.71 6.05 7.28
CA GLN A 25 8.53 6.10 8.49
C GLN A 25 7.70 6.44 9.73
N LEU A 26 6.81 7.43 9.65
CA LEU A 26 5.93 7.80 10.76
C LEU A 26 4.95 6.68 11.11
N LEU A 27 4.34 6.04 10.12
CA LEU A 27 3.44 4.89 10.34
C LEU A 27 4.18 3.74 11.04
N LYS A 28 5.38 3.38 10.57
CA LYS A 28 6.23 2.35 11.20
C LYS A 28 6.62 2.71 12.63
N ARG A 29 7.02 3.96 12.88
CA ARG A 29 7.39 4.45 14.22
C ARG A 29 6.24 4.36 15.23
N ASN A 30 5.00 4.43 14.77
CA ASN A 30 3.80 4.27 15.60
C ASN A 30 3.32 2.81 15.70
N GLY A 31 4.11 1.84 15.24
CA GLY A 31 3.74 0.42 15.30
C GLY A 31 2.57 0.02 14.40
N LEU A 32 2.26 0.84 13.38
CA LEU A 32 1.19 0.56 12.43
C LEU A 32 1.67 -0.38 11.32
N ASP A 33 0.76 -1.22 10.85
CA ASP A 33 1.01 -2.15 9.74
C ASP A 33 1.01 -1.38 8.41
N VAL A 34 2.18 -1.20 7.81
CA VAL A 34 2.35 -0.46 6.57
C VAL A 34 3.27 -1.18 5.59
N SER A 35 2.78 -1.32 4.36
CA SER A 35 3.56 -1.74 3.19
C SER A 35 3.87 -0.52 2.31
N PHE A 36 5.06 -0.49 1.72
CA PHE A 36 5.49 0.58 0.82
C PHE A 36 6.08 0.02 -0.47
N CYS A 37 5.73 0.61 -1.61
CA CYS A 37 6.36 0.32 -2.90
C CYS A 37 6.52 1.60 -3.71
N GLU A 38 7.70 1.80 -4.27
CA GLU A 38 7.94 2.81 -5.29
C GLU A 38 7.92 2.14 -6.67
N ILE A 39 7.12 2.67 -7.58
CA ILE A 39 6.96 2.20 -8.95
C ILE A 39 7.67 3.18 -9.87
N GLN A 40 8.60 2.68 -10.68
CA GLN A 40 9.16 3.49 -11.76
C GLN A 40 8.08 3.79 -12.80
N SER A 41 7.96 5.07 -13.14
CA SER A 41 7.01 5.60 -14.10
C SER A 41 7.60 6.87 -14.72
N ASP A 42 7.15 7.18 -15.94
CA ASP A 42 7.48 8.41 -16.69
C ASP A 42 6.25 9.34 -16.85
N TRP A 43 5.09 8.96 -16.28
CA TRP A 43 3.80 9.58 -16.57
C TRP A 43 3.27 10.50 -15.47
N GLY A 44 4.13 10.91 -14.54
CA GLY A 44 3.77 11.85 -13.48
C GLY A 44 2.85 11.26 -12.41
N HIS A 45 2.06 12.14 -11.80
CA HIS A 45 1.15 11.84 -10.70
C HIS A 45 0.05 10.85 -11.07
N ASP A 46 -0.62 11.10 -12.20
CA ASP A 46 -1.79 10.33 -12.64
C ASP A 46 -1.41 8.99 -13.30
N ALA A 47 -0.16 8.53 -13.15
CA ALA A 47 0.32 7.26 -13.68
C ALA A 47 -0.48 6.05 -13.18
N PHE A 48 -1.18 6.17 -12.05
CA PHE A 48 -2.06 5.12 -11.52
C PHE A 48 -3.30 4.86 -12.40
N LEU A 49 -3.66 5.80 -13.28
CA LEU A 49 -4.77 5.63 -14.23
C LEU A 49 -4.36 4.79 -15.45
N LEU A 50 -3.06 4.61 -15.69
CA LEU A 50 -2.54 3.82 -16.79
C LEU A 50 -2.46 2.33 -16.41
N PRO A 51 -2.59 1.41 -17.38
CA PRO A 51 -2.38 -0.01 -17.14
C PRO A 51 -1.00 -0.27 -16.54
N SER A 52 -0.98 -0.82 -15.32
CA SER A 52 0.24 -1.20 -14.61
C SER A 52 0.03 -2.53 -13.92
N GLU A 53 0.61 -3.61 -14.47
CA GLU A 53 0.55 -4.95 -13.87
C GLU A 53 1.12 -4.96 -12.46
N ARG A 54 2.19 -4.17 -12.24
CA ARG A 54 2.83 -4.03 -10.93
C ARG A 54 1.90 -3.41 -9.89
N LEU A 55 1.21 -2.32 -10.23
CA LEU A 55 0.24 -1.69 -9.33
C LEU A 55 -0.92 -2.65 -9.02
N HIS A 56 -1.49 -3.28 -10.05
CA HIS A 56 -2.59 -4.24 -9.89
C HIS A 56 -2.21 -5.40 -8.96
N ALA A 57 -1.04 -6.01 -9.18
CA ALA A 57 -0.57 -7.11 -8.36
C ALA A 57 -0.38 -6.70 -6.89
N LEU A 58 0.17 -5.50 -6.64
CA LEU A 58 0.36 -4.98 -5.29
C LEU A 58 -0.96 -4.76 -4.55
N VAL A 59 -1.93 -4.10 -5.21
CA VAL A 59 -3.25 -3.84 -4.62
C VAL A 59 -4.00 -5.15 -4.38
N ALA A 60 -3.99 -6.07 -5.34
CA ALA A 60 -4.64 -7.38 -5.21
C ALA A 60 -4.04 -8.21 -4.06
N ALA A 61 -2.71 -8.25 -3.96
CA ALA A 61 -2.02 -8.96 -2.88
C ALA A 61 -2.30 -8.34 -1.50
N PHE A 62 -2.32 -7.00 -1.42
CA PHE A 62 -2.64 -6.30 -0.19
C PHE A 62 -4.08 -6.60 0.26
N LEU A 63 -5.07 -6.44 -0.61
CA LEU A 63 -6.47 -6.72 -0.28
C LEU A 63 -6.69 -8.19 0.09
N SER A 64 -6.07 -9.12 -0.64
CA SER A 64 -6.12 -10.55 -0.33
C SER A 64 -5.56 -10.86 1.05
N ARG A 65 -4.44 -10.22 1.44
CA ARG A 65 -3.88 -10.34 2.79
C ARG A 65 -4.87 -9.84 3.85
N ILE A 66 -5.41 -8.63 3.67
CA ILE A 66 -6.34 -8.02 4.63
C ILE A 66 -7.61 -8.86 4.79
N PHE A 67 -8.15 -9.40 3.70
CA PHE A 67 -9.30 -10.29 3.76
C PHE A 67 -9.02 -11.54 4.60
N ARG A 68 -7.87 -12.20 4.38
CA ARG A 68 -7.46 -13.39 5.13
C ARG A 68 -7.24 -13.08 6.62
N GLU A 69 -6.59 -11.97 6.93
CA GLU A 69 -6.39 -11.50 8.31
C GLU A 69 -7.72 -11.15 9.01
N GLY A 70 -8.70 -10.62 8.28
CA GLY A 70 -10.04 -10.36 8.81
C GLY A 70 -10.81 -11.64 9.16
N THR A 71 -10.66 -12.69 8.34
CA THR A 71 -11.34 -13.98 8.57
C THR A 71 -10.74 -14.79 9.71
N SER A 72 -9.44 -14.68 9.99
CA SER A 72 -8.78 -15.47 11.04
C SER A 72 -9.12 -15.00 12.46
N VAL A 73 -9.57 -13.75 12.64
CA VAL A 73 -9.96 -13.21 13.96
C VAL A 73 -11.40 -13.60 14.35
N GLY A 74 -12.24 -14.06 13.42
CA GLY A 74 -13.63 -14.44 13.66
C GLY A 74 -13.91 -15.93 13.94
N GLY A 75 -12.88 -16.79 13.95
CA GLY A 75 -13.04 -18.25 13.92
C GLY A 75 -12.92 -19.01 15.25
N SER A 76 -12.83 -18.33 16.39
CA SER A 76 -12.57 -18.99 17.69
C SER A 76 -13.70 -18.80 18.71
N HIS A 77 -14.94 -19.05 18.31
CA HIS A 77 -16.03 -19.45 19.21
C HIS A 77 -17.03 -20.31 18.44
N ALA A 78 -16.67 -21.57 18.20
CA ALA A 78 -17.66 -22.62 17.96
C ALA A 78 -17.89 -23.33 19.30
N PHE A 79 -19.16 -23.35 19.73
CA PHE A 79 -19.66 -24.20 20.82
C PHE A 79 -19.58 -25.68 20.44
#